data_AF-A0A2G9XFL5-F1
#
_entry.id   AF-A0A2G9XFL5-F1
#
_cell.length_a   1.000
_cell.length_b   1.000
_cell.length_c   1.000
_cell.angle_alpha   90.00
_cell.angle_beta   90.00
_cell.angle_gamma   90.00
#
_symmetry.space_group_name_H-M   'P 1'
#
loop_
_entity.id
_entity.type
_entity.pdbx_description
1 polymer ?
#
loop_
_entity_poly.entity_id
_entity_poly.type
_entity_poly.pdbx_seq_one_letter_code
_entity_poly.pdbx_strand_id
1 'polypeptide(L)'
;MVRRSRREEWNQIRNSMTSDFSTAKGVEGRETVPDKACGKCKNFSENAYASDGRGSCRVLKMGSNFLADPPIFVLDGETGLMCMFNMDASRCEYYEMMEFIDTDGTECADPQFRRAQRQMEKALK
;
A
#
# COMPACT_ATOMS: atom_id res chain seq x y z
N MET A 1 -3.58 -11.64 25.46
CA MET A 1 -3.64 -11.62 23.98
C MET A 1 -5.10 -11.71 23.56
N VAL A 2 -5.70 -10.60 23.12
CA VAL A 2 -7.09 -10.61 22.63
C VAL A 2 -7.06 -11.16 21.21
N ARG A 3 -7.51 -12.41 21.01
CA ARG A 3 -7.77 -12.93 19.67
C ARG A 3 -8.92 -12.12 19.09
N ARG A 4 -8.62 -11.22 18.14
CA ARG A 4 -9.65 -10.56 17.33
C ARG A 4 -10.52 -11.64 16.70
N SER A 5 -11.83 -11.45 16.73
CA SER A 5 -12.73 -12.42 16.12
C SER A 5 -12.55 -12.34 14.60
N ARG A 6 -12.50 -13.49 13.92
CA ARG A 6 -12.42 -13.54 12.44
C ARG A 6 -13.48 -12.64 11.78
N ARG A 7 -14.65 -12.48 12.40
CA ARG A 7 -15.72 -11.58 11.92
C ARG A 7 -15.33 -10.10 11.98
N GLU A 8 -14.58 -9.68 13.00
CA GLU A 8 -14.10 -8.30 13.13
C GLU A 8 -13.03 -7.98 12.08
N GLU A 9 -12.14 -8.94 11.81
CA GLU A 9 -11.14 -8.83 10.72
C GLU A 9 -11.83 -8.71 9.35
N TRP A 10 -12.83 -9.56 9.08
CA TRP A 10 -13.63 -9.47 7.84
C TRP A 10 -14.38 -8.14 7.71
N ASN A 11 -14.89 -7.59 8.81
CA ASN A 11 -15.53 -6.27 8.80
C ASN A 11 -14.53 -5.14 8.56
N GLN A 12 -13.33 -5.22 9.12
CA GLN A 12 -12.26 -4.26 8.84
C GLN A 12 -11.80 -4.31 7.39
N ILE A 13 -11.67 -5.51 6.81
CA ILE A 13 -11.36 -5.70 5.38
C ILE A 13 -12.47 -5.06 4.54
N ARG A 14 -13.73 -5.38 4.82
CA ARG A 14 -14.87 -4.81 4.09
C ARG A 14 -14.87 -3.29 4.16
N ASN A 15 -14.73 -2.70 5.34
CA ASN A 15 -14.71 -1.26 5.51
C ASN A 15 -13.52 -0.61 4.79
N SER A 16 -12.31 -1.17 4.90
CA SER A 16 -11.15 -0.71 4.15
C SER A 16 -11.38 -0.80 2.63
N MET A 17 -12.18 -1.75 2.15
CA MET A 17 -12.54 -1.85 0.73
C MET A 17 -13.64 -0.86 0.31
N THR A 18 -14.58 -0.50 1.18
CA THR A 18 -15.77 0.28 0.78
C THR A 18 -15.80 1.74 1.23
N SER A 19 -15.22 2.11 2.38
CA SER A 19 -15.51 3.42 3.01
C SER A 19 -14.38 4.45 2.97
N ASP A 20 -13.10 4.04 3.01
CA ASP A 20 -12.05 4.99 3.41
C ASP A 20 -11.24 5.60 2.24
N PHE A 21 -11.30 5.00 1.04
CA PHE A 21 -10.49 5.46 -0.10
C PHE A 21 -11.25 6.29 -1.14
N SER A 22 -12.59 6.23 -1.15
CA SER A 22 -13.38 6.88 -2.19
C SER A 22 -13.66 8.36 -1.89
N THR A 23 -13.81 8.73 -0.62
CA THR A 23 -14.37 10.04 -0.21
C THR A 23 -13.36 11.05 0.34
N ALA A 24 -12.19 10.61 0.83
CA ALA A 24 -11.31 11.46 1.64
C ALA A 24 -10.33 12.36 0.86
N LYS A 25 -10.08 12.08 -0.42
CA LYS A 25 -9.22 12.87 -1.28
C LYS A 25 -9.99 13.19 -2.56
N GLY A 26 -10.29 14.46 -2.80
CA GLY A 26 -10.86 14.92 -4.08
C GLY A 26 -9.98 14.53 -5.27
N VAL A 27 -10.39 14.89 -6.49
CA VAL A 27 -9.68 14.51 -7.74
C VAL A 27 -8.17 14.84 -7.65
N GLU A 28 -7.81 16.03 -7.15
CA GLU A 28 -6.42 16.47 -7.00
C GLU A 28 -5.59 15.62 -6.02
N GLY A 29 -6.20 15.12 -4.95
CA GLY A 29 -5.52 14.27 -3.97
C GLY A 29 -5.31 12.84 -4.44
N ARG A 30 -6.02 12.41 -5.50
CA ARG A 30 -5.78 11.11 -6.15
C ARG A 30 -4.68 11.18 -7.20
N GLU A 31 -4.56 12.31 -7.89
CA GLU A 31 -3.56 12.52 -8.95
C GLU A 31 -2.18 12.89 -8.41
N THR A 32 -2.11 13.46 -7.21
CA THR A 32 -0.84 13.79 -6.56
C THR A 32 -0.17 12.56 -5.95
N VAL A 33 0.96 12.17 -6.53
CA VAL A 33 1.81 11.10 -6.02
C VAL A 33 2.90 11.70 -5.13
N PRO A 34 2.98 11.34 -3.83
CA PRO A 34 4.04 11.83 -2.96
C PRO A 34 5.42 11.24 -3.32
N ASP A 35 6.49 11.92 -2.90
CA ASP A 35 7.87 11.46 -3.12
C ASP A 35 8.10 10.09 -2.49
N LYS A 36 7.70 9.95 -1.21
CA LYS A 36 7.69 8.69 -0.47
C LYS A 36 6.30 8.04 -0.51
N ALA A 37 5.91 7.52 -1.67
CA ALA A 37 4.62 6.85 -1.83
C ALA A 37 4.71 5.34 -1.53
N CYS A 38 3.64 4.75 -0.95
CA CYS A 38 3.56 3.30 -0.72
C CYS A 38 3.80 2.49 -2.01
N GLY A 39 3.34 2.96 -3.17
CA GLY A 39 3.57 2.29 -4.46
C GLY A 39 5.05 2.20 -4.88
N LYS A 40 5.91 3.06 -4.32
CA LYS A 40 7.37 3.04 -4.51
C LYS A 40 8.07 2.18 -3.45
N CYS A 41 7.34 1.58 -2.51
CA CYS A 41 7.89 0.75 -1.45
C CYS A 41 8.06 -0.70 -1.93
N LYS A 42 9.20 -1.32 -1.62
CA LYS A 42 9.45 -2.75 -1.87
C LYS A 42 8.42 -3.65 -1.19
N ASN A 43 7.87 -3.22 -0.05
CA ASN A 43 6.91 -4.00 0.72
C ASN A 43 5.47 -3.89 0.22
N PHE A 44 5.21 -3.09 -0.82
CA PHE A 44 3.91 -2.94 -1.44
C PHE A 44 3.71 -4.00 -2.54
N SER A 45 2.56 -4.65 -2.50
CA SER A 45 2.12 -5.59 -3.53
C SER A 45 0.78 -5.12 -4.07
N GLU A 46 0.73 -4.76 -5.35
CA GLU A 46 -0.51 -4.35 -6.01
C GLU A 46 -1.46 -5.54 -6.13
N ASN A 47 -2.77 -5.31 -5.95
CA ASN A 47 -3.76 -6.34 -6.18
C ASN A 47 -3.93 -6.54 -7.70
N ALA A 48 -3.75 -7.79 -8.15
CA ALA A 48 -3.73 -8.14 -9.57
C ALA A 48 -5.02 -7.81 -10.34
N TYR A 49 -6.14 -7.66 -9.63
CA TYR A 49 -7.47 -7.40 -10.20
C TYR A 49 -7.96 -5.96 -10.02
N ALA A 50 -7.20 -5.12 -9.30
CA ALA A 50 -7.64 -3.80 -8.89
C ALA A 50 -6.87 -2.74 -9.70
N SER A 51 -7.46 -2.27 -10.81
CA SER A 51 -6.89 -1.21 -11.65
C SER A 51 -6.95 0.19 -11.02
N ASP A 52 -7.39 0.28 -9.76
CA ASP A 52 -7.54 1.50 -8.99
C ASP A 52 -6.31 1.81 -8.10
N GLY A 53 -5.25 0.99 -8.21
CA GLY A 53 -4.00 1.17 -7.49
C GLY A 53 -4.06 0.75 -6.03
N ARG A 54 -5.03 -0.10 -5.66
CA ARG A 54 -5.10 -0.77 -4.37
C ARG A 54 -4.07 -1.88 -4.28
N GLY A 55 -3.38 -1.93 -3.16
CA GLY A 55 -2.47 -3.01 -2.83
C GLY A 55 -2.50 -3.37 -1.35
N SER A 56 -1.59 -4.25 -0.98
CA SER A 56 -1.39 -4.68 0.39
C SER A 56 0.09 -4.56 0.77
N CYS A 57 0.35 -4.20 2.02
CA CYS A 57 1.68 -4.24 2.59
C CYS A 57 2.00 -5.66 3.09
N ARG A 58 3.19 -6.18 2.77
CA ARG A 58 3.65 -7.49 3.24
C ARG A 58 4.08 -7.47 4.72
N VAL A 59 4.65 -6.34 5.16
CA VAL A 59 5.20 -6.15 6.51
C VAL A 59 4.12 -5.72 7.50
N LEU A 60 3.46 -4.58 7.24
CA LEU A 60 2.43 -4.05 8.11
C LEU A 60 1.13 -4.85 7.94
N LYS A 61 0.49 -5.15 9.07
CA LYS A 61 -0.75 -5.93 9.15
C LYS A 61 -1.96 -5.05 9.41
N MET A 62 -3.13 -5.62 9.23
CA MET A 62 -4.40 -4.97 9.49
C MET A 62 -4.48 -4.37 10.91
N GLY A 63 -4.84 -3.09 10.98
CA GLY A 63 -4.83 -2.30 12.22
C GLY A 63 -3.59 -1.43 12.40
N SER A 64 -2.59 -1.54 11.52
CA SER A 64 -1.50 -0.56 11.43
C SER A 64 -2.04 0.76 10.88
N ASN A 65 -1.62 1.87 11.48
CA ASN A 65 -1.91 3.22 10.99
C ASN A 65 -0.69 4.11 11.22
N PHE A 66 0.08 4.34 10.18
CA PHE A 66 1.25 5.23 10.19
C PHE A 66 0.91 6.71 9.94
N LEU A 67 -0.35 7.02 9.67
CA LEU A 67 -0.84 8.41 9.56
C LEU A 67 -1.34 8.94 10.91
N ALA A 68 -1.59 8.06 11.88
CA ALA A 68 -1.95 8.43 13.24
C ALA A 68 -0.75 9.04 14.00
N ASP A 69 -1.05 9.87 15.00
CA ASP A 69 -0.07 10.40 15.94
C ASP A 69 -0.48 9.98 17.37
N PRO A 70 0.22 9.03 18.02
CA PRO A 70 1.43 8.34 17.55
C PRO A 70 1.15 7.27 16.47
N PRO A 71 2.14 6.97 15.60
CA PRO A 71 1.99 5.95 14.57
C PRO A 71 1.88 4.54 15.20
N ILE A 72 0.95 3.75 14.69
CA ILE A 72 0.66 2.40 15.18
C ILE A 72 1.16 1.40 14.14
N PHE A 73 2.12 0.56 14.52
CA PHE A 73 2.65 -0.49 13.67
C PHE A 73 2.26 -1.87 14.23
N VAL A 74 1.54 -2.66 13.43
CA VAL A 74 1.17 -4.04 13.76
C VAL A 74 1.92 -4.95 12.80
N LEU A 75 2.85 -5.75 13.32
CA LEU A 75 3.64 -6.70 12.54
C LEU A 75 3.04 -8.12 12.55
N ASP A 76 2.28 -8.44 13.59
CA ASP A 76 1.67 -9.76 13.78
C ASP A 76 0.26 -9.82 13.18
N GLY A 77 0.03 -10.79 12.29
CA GLY A 77 -1.25 -11.00 11.63
C GLY A 77 -1.14 -11.69 10.27
N GLU A 78 -2.19 -12.38 9.87
CA GLU A 78 -2.25 -13.08 8.57
C GLU A 78 -2.57 -12.12 7.41
N THR A 79 -3.31 -11.04 7.68
CA THR A 79 -3.77 -10.10 6.65
C THR A 79 -2.89 -8.86 6.60
N GLY A 80 -2.31 -8.58 5.42
CA GLY A 80 -1.54 -7.37 5.14
C GLY A 80 -2.40 -6.10 5.19
N LEU A 81 -1.78 -4.99 5.57
CA LEU A 81 -2.43 -3.68 5.58
C LEU A 81 -2.82 -3.28 4.16
N MET A 82 -4.11 -3.05 3.94
CA MET A 82 -4.62 -2.52 2.67
C MET A 82 -4.20 -1.05 2.52
N CYS A 83 -3.49 -0.73 1.45
CA CYS A 83 -2.97 0.61 1.18
C CYS A 83 -3.08 0.97 -0.31
N MET A 84 -3.06 2.27 -0.61
CA MET A 84 -3.08 2.77 -1.99
C MET A 84 -1.67 3.09 -2.44
N PHE A 85 -1.40 2.95 -3.74
CA PHE A 85 -0.10 3.29 -4.32
C PHE A 85 0.32 4.75 -4.07
N ASN A 86 -0.63 5.69 -4.03
CA ASN A 86 -0.42 7.13 -3.81
C ASN A 86 -0.54 7.55 -2.33
N MET A 87 -0.56 6.60 -1.40
CA MET A 87 -0.56 6.89 0.03
C MET A 87 0.83 7.39 0.46
N ASP A 88 0.87 8.46 1.25
CA ASP A 88 2.12 9.00 1.79
C ASP A 88 2.68 8.07 2.88
N ALA A 89 3.87 7.54 2.64
CA ALA A 89 4.61 6.65 3.52
C ALA A 89 5.73 7.37 4.27
N SER A 90 5.78 8.71 4.27
CA SER A 90 6.82 9.51 4.92
C SER A 90 7.07 9.18 6.40
N ARG A 91 6.02 8.74 7.11
CA ARG A 91 6.04 8.37 8.55
C ARG A 91 6.19 6.86 8.80
N CYS A 92 6.33 6.05 7.75
CA CYS A 92 6.48 4.61 7.90
C CYS A 92 7.94 4.25 8.16
N GLU A 93 8.22 3.62 9.32
CA GLU A 93 9.57 3.16 9.68
C GLU A 93 10.05 1.99 8.81
N TYR A 94 9.14 1.23 8.22
CA TYR A 94 9.42 0.05 7.38
C TYR A 94 9.38 0.36 5.88
N TYR A 95 9.51 1.63 5.51
CA TYR A 95 9.56 2.06 4.13
C TYR A 95 10.96 1.80 3.54
N GLU A 96 11.01 0.91 2.55
CA GLU A 96 12.22 0.64 1.75
C GLU A 96 11.88 0.98 0.30
N MET A 97 12.62 1.91 -0.31
CA MET A 97 12.39 2.30 -1.70
C MET A 97 12.72 1.12 -2.61
N MET A 98 11.83 0.85 -3.56
CA MET A 98 12.02 -0.19 -4.56
C MET A 98 13.04 0.29 -5.59
N GLU A 99 14.10 -0.50 -5.78
CA GLU A 99 15.04 -0.32 -6.87
C GLU A 99 14.55 -1.13 -8.07
N PHE A 100 14.31 -0.46 -9.21
CA PHE A 100 14.01 -1.14 -10.47
C PHE A 100 15.31 -1.51 -11.17
N ILE A 101 15.49 -2.79 -11.49
CA ILE A 101 16.66 -3.26 -12.23
C ILE A 101 16.15 -3.68 -13.62
N ASP A 102 16.08 -2.71 -14.54
CA ASP A 102 15.50 -2.86 -15.89
C ASP A 102 16.33 -3.76 -16.85
N THR A 103 17.04 -4.75 -16.30
CA THR A 103 17.89 -5.71 -17.01
C THR A 103 17.37 -7.15 -16.95
N ASP A 104 16.38 -7.47 -16.09
CA ASP A 104 15.82 -8.81 -15.97
C ASP A 104 14.32 -8.86 -16.35
N GLY A 105 13.99 -9.70 -17.35
CA GLY A 105 12.64 -9.88 -17.88
C GLY A 105 11.68 -10.53 -16.88
N THR A 106 12.17 -11.23 -15.85
CA THR A 106 11.29 -11.82 -14.82
C THR A 106 10.64 -10.77 -13.92
N GLU A 107 11.22 -9.58 -13.82
CA GLU A 107 10.64 -8.47 -13.05
C GLU A 107 9.33 -7.96 -13.67
N CYS A 108 9.17 -8.02 -15.00
CA CYS A 108 7.92 -7.62 -15.64
C CYS A 108 6.73 -8.53 -15.28
N ALA A 109 6.98 -9.73 -14.77
CA ALA A 109 5.94 -10.69 -14.37
C ALA A 109 5.64 -10.69 -12.85
N ASP A 110 6.52 -10.09 -12.02
CA ASP A 110 6.30 -10.04 -10.58
C ASP A 110 5.20 -9.03 -10.23
N PRO A 111 4.17 -9.40 -9.43
CA PRO A 111 3.20 -8.46 -8.87
C PRO A 111 3.81 -7.27 -8.12
N GLN A 112 5.07 -7.40 -7.70
CA GLN A 112 5.85 -6.38 -7.01
C GLN A 112 6.46 -5.33 -7.94
N PHE A 113 6.53 -5.55 -9.27
CA PHE A 113 7.14 -4.62 -10.23
C PHE A 113 6.20 -4.28 -11.42
N ARG A 114 4.90 -4.17 -11.15
CA ARG A 114 3.85 -3.92 -12.17
C ARG A 114 3.93 -2.54 -12.82
N ARG A 115 3.18 -2.41 -13.92
CA ARG A 115 3.10 -1.23 -14.78
C ARG A 115 2.88 0.09 -14.02
N ALA A 116 2.04 0.10 -12.98
CA ALA A 116 1.77 1.29 -12.19
C ALA A 116 3.04 1.82 -11.49
N GLN A 117 3.84 0.92 -10.93
CA GLN A 117 5.06 1.29 -10.20
C GLN A 117 6.15 1.77 -11.17
N ARG A 118 6.25 1.17 -12.37
CA ARG A 118 7.14 1.63 -13.46
C ARG A 118 6.72 2.99 -14.06
N GLN A 119 5.43 3.33 -14.06
CA GLN A 119 4.97 4.66 -14.45
C GLN A 119 5.34 5.73 -13.43
N MET A 120 5.43 5.37 -12.15
CA MET A 120 5.78 6.29 -11.07
C MET A 120 7.25 6.70 -11.11
N GLU A 121 8.15 5.83 -11.58
CA GLU A 121 9.56 6.16 -11.83
C GLU A 121 9.69 7.25 -12.90
N LYS A 122 8.92 7.17 -13.98
CA LYS A 122 8.96 8.13 -15.08
C LYS A 122 8.40 9.50 -14.71
N ALA A 123 7.54 9.59 -13.69
CA ALA A 123 7.01 10.85 -13.18
C ALA A 123 8.01 11.66 -12.32
N LEU A 124 9.17 11.08 -11.98
CA LEU A 124 10.24 11.72 -11.21
C LEU A 124 11.32 12.42 -12.06
N LYS A 125 11.20 12.39 -13.40
CA LYS A 125 12.08 13.11 -14.34
C LYS A 125 11.41 14.38 -14.82
#